data_AF-A0A4D6LYA2-F1
#
_entry.id   AF-A0A4D6LYA2-F1
#
_cell.length_a   1.000
_cell.length_b   1.000
_cell.length_c   1.000
_cell.angle_alpha   90.00
_cell.angle_beta   90.00
_cell.angle_gamma   90.00
#
_symmetry.space_group_name_H-M   'P 1'
#
loop_
_entity.id
_entity.type
_entity.pdbx_description
1 polymer ?
#
loop_
_entity_poly.entity_id
_entity_poly.type
_entity_poly.pdbx_seq_one_letter_code
_entity_poly.pdbx_strand_id
1 'polypeptide(L)'
;MVKDLEGVIKKIKVKVREVNNLTRGERIIVDFDELGMEIGEGQGVLAGYCGTLAIDCNLFPINFERWSGKTGMPDTYFLECFKEILQIGEASAQRYCKLTLGRKWVAHRQNLCNEFYDPTKSKKEIISNVPNGIDRTQWAHFVTYRLKPETLVQVTLF
;
A
#
# COMPACT_ATOMS: atom_id res chain seq x y z
N MET A 1 -0.52 17.17 -13.69
CA MET A 1 -0.15 17.15 -15.13
C MET A 1 0.25 15.73 -15.52
N VAL A 2 0.26 15.40 -16.81
CA VAL A 2 0.73 14.10 -17.31
C VAL A 2 1.78 14.32 -18.39
N LYS A 3 2.83 13.49 -18.39
CA LYS A 3 3.87 13.45 -19.42
C LYS A 3 3.72 12.17 -20.24
N ASP A 4 3.72 12.27 -21.55
CA ASP A 4 3.79 11.10 -22.44
C ASP A 4 5.25 10.71 -22.78
N LEU A 5 5.42 9.64 -23.59
CA LEU A 5 6.73 9.11 -23.96
C LEU A 5 7.56 10.07 -24.81
N GLU A 6 6.92 10.95 -25.56
CA GLU A 6 7.58 11.98 -26.38
C GLU A 6 7.99 13.19 -25.53
N GLY A 7 7.64 13.18 -24.24
CA GLY A 7 7.94 14.22 -23.29
C GLY A 7 6.95 15.38 -23.30
N VAL A 8 5.84 15.25 -24.03
CA VAL A 8 4.80 16.29 -24.10
C VAL A 8 4.03 16.30 -22.79
N ILE A 9 3.95 17.49 -22.18
CA ILE A 9 3.23 17.71 -20.94
C ILE A 9 1.82 18.20 -21.24
N LYS A 10 0.82 17.49 -20.71
CA LYS A 10 -0.61 17.83 -20.83
C LYS A 10 -1.19 18.12 -19.46
N LYS A 11 -1.98 19.19 -19.35
CA LYS A 11 -2.78 19.46 -18.15
C LYS A 11 -4.11 18.73 -18.28
N ILE A 12 -4.22 17.58 -17.61
CA ILE A 12 -5.45 16.80 -17.53
C ILE A 12 -5.90 16.65 -16.09
N LYS A 13 -7.22 16.54 -15.87
CA LYS A 13 -7.81 16.25 -14.56
C LYS A 13 -7.98 14.75 -14.42
N VAL A 14 -7.17 14.12 -13.56
CA VAL A 14 -7.20 12.66 -13.30
C VAL A 14 -7.71 12.41 -11.90
N LYS A 15 -8.70 11.53 -11.73
CA LYS A 15 -9.07 11.02 -10.41
C LYS A 15 -8.21 9.82 -10.05
N VAL A 16 -8.01 9.57 -8.75
CA VAL A 16 -7.24 8.42 -8.24
C VAL A 16 -7.66 7.09 -8.87
N ARG A 17 -8.98 6.86 -9.01
CA ARG A 17 -9.53 5.63 -9.61
C ARG A 17 -9.28 5.49 -11.12
N GLU A 18 -8.93 6.59 -11.79
CA GLU A 18 -8.68 6.66 -13.23
C GLU A 18 -7.19 6.53 -13.56
N VAL A 19 -6.31 6.45 -12.55
CA VAL A 19 -4.85 6.38 -12.78
C VAL A 19 -4.46 5.14 -13.58
N ASN A 20 -5.13 4.00 -13.37
CA ASN A 20 -4.92 2.79 -14.17
C ASN A 20 -5.42 2.90 -15.63
N ASN A 21 -6.21 3.92 -15.95
CA ASN A 21 -6.77 4.13 -17.28
C ASN A 21 -5.90 5.08 -18.13
N LEU A 22 -4.78 5.57 -17.60
CA LEU A 22 -3.82 6.37 -18.35
C LEU A 22 -3.30 5.55 -19.54
N THR A 23 -3.14 6.21 -20.70
CA THR A 23 -2.67 5.51 -21.89
C THR A 23 -1.24 5.01 -21.68
N ARG A 24 -0.87 3.96 -22.42
CA ARG A 24 0.47 3.37 -22.30
C ARG A 24 1.52 4.43 -22.60
N GLY A 25 2.27 4.80 -21.57
CA GLY A 25 3.33 5.81 -21.68
C GLY A 25 3.03 7.13 -20.96
N GLU A 26 1.77 7.38 -20.59
CA GLU A 26 1.38 8.52 -19.78
C GLU A 26 1.73 8.31 -18.30
N ARG A 27 2.41 9.29 -17.70
CA ARG A 27 2.80 9.28 -16.29
C ARG A 27 2.31 10.52 -15.59
N ILE A 28 1.81 10.36 -14.37
CA ILE A 28 1.50 11.50 -13.51
C ILE A 28 2.80 12.23 -13.21
N ILE A 29 2.83 13.53 -13.48
CA ILE A 29 3.92 14.40 -13.05
C ILE A 29 3.61 14.84 -11.62
N VAL A 30 4.56 14.59 -10.74
CA VAL A 30 4.57 15.04 -9.36
C VAL A 30 5.93 15.66 -9.12
N ASP A 31 5.94 16.91 -8.67
CA ASP A 31 7.17 17.59 -8.32
C ASP A 31 7.49 17.28 -6.86
N PHE A 32 8.79 17.27 -6.53
CA PHE A 32 9.26 17.06 -5.18
C PHE A 32 10.11 18.25 -4.73
N ASP A 33 9.98 18.63 -3.46
CA ASP A 33 10.87 19.62 -2.84
C ASP A 33 12.24 19.02 -2.51
N GLU A 34 13.15 19.86 -2.00
CA GLU A 34 14.51 19.45 -1.61
C GLU A 34 14.54 18.38 -0.50
N LEU A 35 13.45 18.22 0.25
CA LEU A 35 13.30 17.21 1.30
C LEU A 35 12.70 15.89 0.75
N GLY A 36 12.34 15.86 -0.53
CA GLY A 36 11.68 14.75 -1.20
C GLY A 36 10.19 14.63 -0.82
N MET A 37 9.57 15.72 -0.40
CA MET A 37 8.13 15.80 -0.19
C MET A 37 7.46 16.21 -1.49
N GLU A 38 6.34 15.57 -1.78
CA GLU A 38 5.55 15.84 -2.97
C GLU A 38 4.87 17.22 -2.87
N ILE A 39 4.95 18.00 -3.96
CA ILE A 39 4.37 19.33 -4.07
C ILE A 39 3.55 19.45 -5.36
N GLY A 40 2.68 20.47 -5.40
CA GLY A 40 1.89 20.80 -6.58
C GLY A 40 0.65 19.92 -6.80
N GLU A 41 0.03 20.07 -7.98
CA GLU A 41 -1.30 19.50 -8.28
C GLU A 41 -1.33 17.95 -8.29
N GLY A 42 -0.18 17.30 -8.46
CA GLY A 42 -0.06 15.84 -8.53
C GLY A 42 -0.05 15.12 -7.18
N GLN A 43 0.25 15.83 -6.09
CA GLN A 43 0.41 15.28 -4.73
C GLN A 43 -0.78 14.40 -4.31
N GLY A 44 -1.99 14.96 -4.37
CA GLY A 44 -3.19 14.27 -3.88
C GLY A 44 -3.52 13.01 -4.68
N VAL A 45 -3.25 13.03 -5.99
CA VAL A 45 -3.47 11.87 -6.86
C VAL A 45 -2.48 10.77 -6.52
N LEU A 46 -1.19 11.09 -6.37
CA LEU A 46 -0.17 10.11 -6.00
C LEU A 46 -0.42 9.51 -4.62
N ALA A 47 -0.67 10.35 -3.62
CA ALA A 47 -0.96 9.89 -2.26
C ALA A 47 -2.19 8.97 -2.19
N GLY A 48 -3.26 9.36 -2.90
CA GLY A 48 -4.48 8.56 -3.00
C GLY A 48 -4.26 7.24 -3.75
N TYR A 49 -3.46 7.27 -4.81
CA TYR A 49 -3.18 6.07 -5.59
C TYR A 49 -2.28 5.08 -4.83
N CYS A 50 -1.25 5.55 -4.11
CA CYS A 50 -0.52 4.74 -3.14
C CYS A 50 -1.46 4.12 -2.10
N GLY A 51 -2.48 4.86 -1.64
CA GLY A 51 -3.51 4.31 -0.76
C GLY A 51 -4.32 3.17 -1.39
N THR A 52 -4.65 3.29 -2.67
CA THR A 52 -5.38 2.25 -3.44
C THR A 52 -4.52 0.99 -3.60
N LEU A 53 -3.24 1.16 -3.92
CA LEU A 53 -2.31 0.05 -4.09
C LEU A 53 -2.05 -0.67 -2.76
N ALA A 54 -1.83 0.08 -1.67
CA ALA A 54 -1.49 -0.47 -0.36
C ALA A 54 -2.57 -1.37 0.27
N ILE A 55 -3.82 -1.27 -0.17
CA ILE A 55 -4.93 -2.14 0.28
C ILE A 55 -5.15 -3.36 -0.64
N ASP A 56 -4.49 -3.41 -1.80
CA ASP A 56 -4.53 -4.57 -2.67
C ASP A 56 -3.60 -5.65 -2.10
N CYS A 57 -4.20 -6.67 -1.49
CA CYS A 57 -3.49 -7.75 -0.84
C CYS A 57 -2.77 -8.71 -1.81
N ASN A 58 -3.01 -8.59 -3.12
CA ASN A 58 -2.23 -9.28 -4.15
C ASN A 58 -0.91 -8.53 -4.44
N LEU A 59 -0.95 -7.20 -4.41
CA LEU A 59 0.24 -6.36 -4.59
C LEU A 59 1.08 -6.26 -3.32
N PHE A 60 0.42 -6.11 -2.16
CA PHE A 60 1.08 -5.94 -0.87
C PHE A 60 0.51 -6.90 0.17
N PRO A 61 1.03 -8.14 0.21
CA PRO A 61 0.48 -9.19 1.05
C PRO A 61 0.44 -8.85 2.55
N ILE A 62 -0.67 -9.13 3.23
CA ILE A 62 -0.85 -8.81 4.66
C ILE A 62 -0.25 -9.85 5.62
N ASN A 63 0.15 -11.02 5.11
CA ASN A 63 0.73 -12.10 5.90
C ASN A 63 2.18 -11.83 6.32
N PHE A 64 2.81 -10.76 5.81
CA PHE A 64 4.08 -10.28 6.35
C PHE A 64 3.87 -9.58 7.69
N GLU A 65 4.75 -9.86 8.66
CA GLU A 65 4.66 -9.26 9.99
C GLU A 65 4.95 -7.76 9.96
N ARG A 66 5.89 -7.33 9.10
CA ARG A 66 6.38 -5.95 8.98
C ARG A 66 6.45 -5.50 7.52
N TRP A 67 6.36 -4.18 7.30
CA TRP A 67 6.49 -3.59 5.97
C TRP A 67 7.88 -3.79 5.37
N SER A 68 8.94 -3.71 6.19
CA SER A 68 10.32 -3.78 5.74
C SER A 68 11.23 -4.41 6.79
N GLY A 69 12.46 -4.72 6.39
CA GLY A 69 13.49 -5.31 7.25
C GLY A 69 13.63 -6.82 7.06
N LYS A 70 14.51 -7.46 7.86
CA LYS A 70 14.90 -8.87 7.68
C LYS A 70 13.74 -9.87 7.71
N THR A 71 12.70 -9.57 8.47
CA THR A 71 11.46 -10.38 8.59
C THR A 71 10.24 -9.68 7.97
N GLY A 72 10.47 -8.56 7.27
CA GLY A 72 9.42 -7.80 6.61
C GLY A 72 9.14 -8.29 5.19
N MET A 73 8.22 -7.61 4.52
CA MET A 73 7.95 -7.81 3.11
C MET A 73 9.24 -7.60 2.29
N PRO A 74 9.56 -8.52 1.35
CA PRO A 74 10.68 -8.33 0.44
C PRO A 74 10.54 -7.04 -0.36
N ASP A 75 11.66 -6.32 -0.54
CA ASP A 75 11.68 -5.07 -1.29
C ASP A 75 11.23 -5.24 -2.75
N THR A 76 11.26 -6.47 -3.31
CA THR A 76 10.80 -6.77 -4.67
C THR A 76 9.34 -6.39 -4.89
N TYR A 77 8.44 -6.58 -3.91
CA TYR A 77 7.04 -6.16 -4.03
C TYR A 77 6.91 -4.66 -4.31
N PHE A 78 7.64 -3.85 -3.54
CA PHE A 78 7.69 -2.41 -3.76
C PHE A 78 8.39 -2.06 -5.09
N LEU A 79 9.53 -2.68 -5.39
CA LEU A 79 10.30 -2.36 -6.58
C LEU A 79 9.55 -2.68 -7.88
N GLU A 80 8.87 -3.82 -7.94
CA GLU A 80 8.03 -4.21 -9.07
C GLU A 80 6.81 -3.28 -9.18
N CYS A 81 6.10 -3.00 -8.07
CA CYS A 81 5.02 -2.01 -8.07
C CYS A 81 5.50 -0.64 -8.53
N PHE A 82 6.68 -0.19 -8.10
CA PHE A 82 7.21 1.12 -8.46
C PHE A 82 7.58 1.17 -9.96
N LYS A 83 8.21 0.10 -10.47
CA LYS A 83 8.65 0.02 -11.87
C LYS A 83 7.52 -0.24 -12.86
N GLU A 84 6.53 -1.05 -12.50
CA GLU A 84 5.49 -1.47 -13.45
C GLU A 84 4.22 -0.63 -13.33
N ILE A 85 3.88 -0.18 -12.12
CA ILE A 85 2.59 0.49 -11.85
C ILE A 85 2.76 2.00 -11.70
N LEU A 86 3.68 2.45 -10.83
CA LEU A 86 3.86 3.88 -10.57
C LEU A 86 4.65 4.56 -11.70
N GLN A 87 5.73 3.93 -12.17
CA GLN A 87 6.56 4.39 -13.30
C GLN A 87 7.01 5.86 -13.19
N ILE A 88 7.37 6.30 -11.98
CA ILE A 88 7.79 7.68 -11.71
C ILE A 88 9.30 7.77 -11.84
N GLY A 89 9.78 8.67 -12.71
CA GLY A 89 11.19 8.76 -13.12
C GLY A 89 12.14 9.45 -12.13
N GLU A 90 11.74 9.69 -10.88
CA GLU A 90 12.51 10.48 -9.93
C GLU A 90 12.84 9.70 -8.66
N ALA A 91 14.10 9.78 -8.20
CA ALA A 91 14.55 9.08 -6.99
C ALA A 91 13.78 9.54 -5.73
N SER A 92 13.45 10.84 -5.65
CA SER A 92 12.60 11.42 -4.61
C SER A 92 11.22 10.75 -4.55
N ALA A 93 10.64 10.44 -5.72
CA ALA A 93 9.37 9.75 -5.82
C ALA A 93 9.43 8.32 -5.28
N GLN A 94 10.55 7.62 -5.49
CA GLN A 94 10.71 6.26 -4.98
C GLN A 94 10.68 6.22 -3.45
N ARG A 95 11.46 7.09 -2.79
CA ARG A 95 11.48 7.20 -1.33
C ARG A 95 10.10 7.57 -0.79
N TYR A 96 9.46 8.57 -1.38
CA TYR A 96 8.12 9.00 -1.00
C TYR A 96 7.10 7.86 -1.11
N CYS A 97 7.05 7.19 -2.26
CA CYS A 97 6.11 6.10 -2.50
C CYS A 97 6.32 4.94 -1.53
N LYS A 98 7.58 4.55 -1.25
CA LYS A 98 7.89 3.48 -0.30
C LYS A 98 7.38 3.80 1.11
N LEU A 99 7.55 5.05 1.57
CA LEU A 99 7.08 5.50 2.87
C LEU A 99 5.55 5.59 2.94
N THR A 100 4.92 6.14 1.90
CA THR A 100 3.47 6.32 1.87
C THR A 100 2.74 4.98 1.72
N LEU A 101 3.21 4.09 0.84
CA LEU A 101 2.69 2.72 0.73
C LEU A 101 2.82 1.98 2.06
N GLY A 102 3.99 2.03 2.71
CA GLY A 102 4.20 1.36 4.00
C GLY A 102 3.25 1.86 5.09
N ARG A 103 3.08 3.18 5.23
CA ARG A 103 2.13 3.76 6.18
C ARG A 103 0.70 3.32 5.91
N LYS A 104 0.27 3.34 4.65
CA LYS A 104 -1.09 2.94 4.25
C LYS A 104 -1.32 1.43 4.42
N TRP A 105 -0.32 0.60 4.14
CA TRP A 105 -0.38 -0.85 4.32
C TRP A 105 -0.49 -1.24 5.79
N VAL A 106 0.29 -0.59 6.68
CA VAL A 106 0.16 -0.80 8.14
C VAL A 106 -1.24 -0.38 8.62
N ALA A 107 -1.73 0.78 8.18
CA ALA A 107 -3.08 1.24 8.52
C ALA A 107 -4.16 0.27 8.04
N HIS A 108 -4.02 -0.29 6.83
CA HIS A 108 -4.93 -1.29 6.30
C HIS A 108 -4.97 -2.56 7.18
N ARG A 109 -3.80 -3.09 7.57
CA ARG A 109 -3.73 -4.24 8.49
C ARG A 109 -4.37 -3.95 9.85
N GLN A 110 -4.22 -2.74 10.37
CA GLN A 110 -4.89 -2.32 11.60
C GLN A 110 -6.41 -2.26 11.42
N ASN A 111 -6.90 -1.72 10.30
CA ASN A 111 -8.33 -1.69 10.01
C ASN A 111 -8.92 -3.09 9.90
N LEU A 112 -8.23 -4.03 9.24
CA LEU A 112 -8.63 -5.43 9.19
C LEU A 112 -8.72 -6.07 10.59
N CYS A 113 -7.79 -5.74 11.49
CA CYS A 113 -7.91 -6.17 12.89
C CYS A 113 -9.18 -5.59 13.52
N ASN A 114 -9.39 -4.28 13.42
CA ASN A 114 -10.53 -3.62 14.07
C ASN A 114 -11.88 -4.15 13.57
N GLU A 115 -11.97 -4.53 12.30
CA GLU A 115 -13.22 -4.95 11.67
C GLU A 115 -13.50 -6.46 11.80
N PHE A 116 -12.47 -7.31 11.67
CA PHE A 116 -12.66 -8.76 11.56
C PHE A 116 -12.18 -9.54 12.79
N TYR A 117 -11.44 -8.90 13.70
CA TYR A 117 -10.99 -9.56 14.92
C TYR A 117 -12.01 -9.37 16.05
N ASP A 118 -12.62 -10.48 16.46
CA ASP A 118 -13.52 -10.53 17.60
C ASP A 118 -12.86 -11.36 18.72
N PRO A 119 -12.53 -10.76 19.88
CA PRO A 119 -11.87 -11.47 20.98
C PRO A 119 -12.73 -12.58 21.59
N THR A 120 -14.04 -12.60 21.31
CA THR A 120 -14.95 -13.65 21.80
C THR A 120 -14.97 -14.89 20.90
N LYS A 121 -14.43 -14.79 19.68
CA LYS A 121 -14.39 -15.89 18.71
C LYS A 121 -13.11 -16.71 18.83
N SER A 122 -13.22 -18.00 18.59
CA SER A 122 -12.04 -18.87 18.48
C SER A 122 -11.21 -18.50 17.25
N LYS A 123 -9.91 -18.83 17.29
CA LYS A 123 -9.00 -18.68 16.15
C LYS A 123 -9.57 -19.29 14.86
N LYS A 124 -10.22 -20.46 14.95
CA LYS A 124 -10.79 -21.16 13.80
C LYS A 124 -11.94 -20.37 13.17
N GLU A 125 -12.80 -19.78 14.00
CA GLU A 125 -13.91 -18.95 13.54
C GLU A 125 -13.39 -17.68 12.84
N ILE A 126 -12.38 -17.01 13.41
CA ILE A 126 -11.77 -15.82 12.79
C ILE A 126 -11.12 -16.20 11.44
N ILE A 127 -10.37 -17.30 11.37
CA ILE A 127 -9.76 -17.79 10.12
C ILE A 127 -10.83 -18.15 9.07
N SER A 128 -11.99 -18.64 9.48
CA SER A 128 -13.09 -18.93 8.54
C SER A 128 -13.77 -17.68 7.97
N ASN A 129 -13.71 -16.55 8.68
CA ASN A 129 -14.27 -15.27 8.27
C ASN A 129 -13.27 -14.45 7.41
N VAL A 130 -13.03 -14.92 6.18
CA VAL A 130 -12.07 -14.30 5.25
C VAL A 130 -12.67 -13.01 4.67
N PRO A 131 -11.99 -11.85 4.78
CA PRO A 131 -12.43 -10.61 4.13
C PRO A 131 -12.45 -10.74 2.60
N ASN A 132 -13.37 -10.04 1.95
CA ASN A 132 -13.46 -10.03 0.49
C ASN A 132 -12.16 -9.55 -0.15
N GLY A 133 -11.69 -10.26 -1.18
CA GLY A 133 -10.48 -9.90 -1.92
C GLY A 133 -9.15 -10.30 -1.27
N ILE A 134 -9.19 -11.02 -0.14
CA ILE A 134 -8.00 -11.53 0.56
C ILE A 134 -7.91 -13.04 0.38
N ASP A 135 -6.72 -13.55 0.05
CA ASP A 135 -6.49 -14.99 -0.02
C ASP A 135 -6.65 -15.65 1.36
N ARG A 136 -7.27 -16.84 1.40
CA ARG A 136 -7.54 -17.56 2.65
C ARG A 136 -6.26 -17.92 3.40
N THR A 137 -5.20 -18.31 2.69
CA THR A 137 -3.93 -18.71 3.31
C THR A 137 -3.23 -17.48 3.89
N GLN A 138 -3.22 -16.39 3.15
CA GLN A 138 -2.73 -15.10 3.61
C GLN A 138 -3.48 -14.62 4.86
N TRP A 139 -4.81 -14.70 4.87
CA TRP A 139 -5.64 -14.36 6.02
C TRP A 139 -5.31 -15.25 7.22
N ALA A 140 -5.22 -16.57 7.04
CA ALA A 140 -4.91 -17.51 8.10
C ALA A 140 -3.54 -17.24 8.76
N HIS A 141 -2.52 -16.90 7.97
CA HIS A 141 -1.21 -16.50 8.47
C HIS A 141 -1.28 -15.19 9.24
N PHE A 142 -1.97 -14.18 8.71
CA PHE A 142 -2.14 -12.89 9.37
C PHE A 142 -2.82 -13.03 10.75
N VAL A 143 -3.93 -13.77 10.83
CA VAL A 143 -4.65 -14.05 12.09
C VAL A 143 -3.76 -14.84 13.06
N THR A 144 -3.05 -15.85 12.56
CA THR A 144 -2.14 -16.66 13.39
C THR A 144 -1.03 -15.81 14.00
N TYR A 145 -0.44 -14.90 13.22
CA TYR A 145 0.55 -13.95 13.72
C TYR A 145 -0.06 -13.03 14.78
N ARG A 146 -1.25 -12.46 14.52
CA ARG A 146 -1.87 -11.47 15.41
C ARG A 146 -2.22 -12.03 16.78
N LEU A 147 -2.58 -13.30 16.84
CA LEU A 147 -2.93 -14.04 18.05
C LEU A 147 -1.73 -14.54 18.87
N LYS A 148 -0.49 -14.31 18.41
CA LYS A 148 0.71 -14.64 19.20
C LYS A 148 0.69 -13.81 20.51
N PRO A 149 0.96 -14.41 21.68
CA PRO A 149 0.94 -13.71 22.98
C PRO A 149 1.74 -12.41 22.99
N GLU A 150 2.90 -12.39 22.33
CA GLU A 150 3.83 -11.25 22.25
C GLU A 150 3.23 -10.05 21.51
N THR A 151 2.24 -10.29 20.65
CA THR A 151 1.56 -9.26 19.84
C THR A 151 0.31 -8.73 20.55
N LEU A 152 -0.25 -9.49 21.51
CA LEU A 152 -1.41 -9.08 22.30
C LEU A 152 -1.03 -8.11 23.42
N VAL A 153 0.15 -8.28 24.04
CA VAL A 153 0.65 -7.38 25.10
C VAL A 153 0.82 -5.92 24.60
N GLN A 154 1.07 -5.71 23.31
CA GLN A 154 1.15 -4.38 22.72
C GLN A 154 -0.21 -3.70 22.51
N VAL A 155 -1.31 -4.46 22.54
CA VAL A 155 -2.68 -3.94 22.36
C VAL A 155 -3.31 -3.56 23.69
N THR A 156 -2.94 -4.23 24.77
CA THR A 156 -3.47 -4.01 26.13
C THR A 156 -2.80 -2.87 26.89
N LEU A 157 -1.82 -2.18 26.30
CA LEU A 157 -1.21 -0.98 26.87
C LEU A 157 -1.91 0.28 26.33
N PHE A 158 -3.12 0.53 26.81
CA PHE A 158 -3.75 1.86 26.82
C PHE A 158 -4.58 2.00 28.10
#